data_AF-A0A330HYR3-F1
#
_entry.id   AF-A0A330HYR3-F1
#
_cell.length_a   1.000
_cell.length_b   1.000
_cell.length_c   1.000
_cell.angle_alpha   90.00
_cell.angle_beta   90.00
_cell.angle_gamma   90.00
#
_symmetry.space_group_name_H-M   'P 1'
#
loop_
_entity.id
_entity.type
_entity.pdbx_description
1 polymer ?
#
loop_
_entity_poly.entity_id
_entity_poly.type
_entity_poly.pdbx_seq_one_letter_code
_entity_poly.pdbx_strand_id
1 'polypeptide(L)'
;MSDDTAIRRSLSEEIGYWLESASRTLEKRYGSGVPVTKQDVLLAHYLYGLTAVVHASDAPAAHLAAVRSYLLRLIPEERVTRALQAVPEEGDTWLANALDRVEAIGGKQGYVLLSRGADVVIPFSSRNASAAGSAEPVVIERDPPKEAFSQ
;
A
#
# COMPACT_ATOMS: atom_id res chain seq x y z
N MET A 1 29.98 -28.30 0.26
CA MET A 1 29.63 -27.31 -0.78
C MET A 1 28.14 -27.11 -0.67
N SER A 2 27.70 -26.00 -0.07
CA SER A 2 26.28 -25.70 0.13
C SER A 2 25.70 -25.17 -1.17
N ASP A 3 24.71 -25.86 -1.73
CA ASP A 3 23.84 -25.38 -2.80
C ASP A 3 22.87 -24.34 -2.23
N ASP A 4 23.32 -23.09 -2.12
CA ASP A 4 22.47 -21.94 -1.84
C ASP A 4 21.80 -21.48 -3.15
N THR A 5 20.85 -22.30 -3.63
CA THR A 5 20.05 -21.95 -4.81
C THR A 5 18.89 -21.08 -4.35
N ALA A 6 19.14 -19.78 -4.16
CA ALA A 6 18.05 -18.81 -4.04
C ALA A 6 17.27 -18.79 -5.35
N ILE A 7 16.15 -19.50 -5.41
CA ILE A 7 15.23 -19.49 -6.56
C ILE A 7 14.69 -18.06 -6.68
N ARG A 8 15.24 -17.29 -7.62
CA ARG A 8 14.74 -15.96 -7.96
C ARG A 8 13.34 -16.10 -8.54
N ARG A 9 12.33 -15.64 -7.81
CA ARG A 9 10.95 -15.57 -8.30
C ARG A 9 10.84 -14.54 -9.43
N SER A 10 10.00 -14.83 -10.41
CA SER A 10 9.61 -13.87 -11.43
C SER A 10 8.83 -12.71 -10.82
N LEU A 11 8.81 -11.56 -11.49
CA LEU A 11 8.04 -10.39 -11.03
C LEU A 11 6.55 -10.70 -10.82
N SER A 12 5.96 -11.56 -11.67
CA SER A 12 4.56 -11.99 -11.52
C SER A 12 4.34 -12.85 -10.26
N GLU A 13 5.31 -13.70 -9.90
CA GLU A 13 5.24 -14.49 -8.67
C GLU A 13 5.43 -13.62 -7.43
N GLU A 14 6.33 -12.63 -7.49
CA GLU A 14 6.50 -11.65 -6.43
C GLU A 14 5.22 -10.81 -6.21
N ILE A 15 4.60 -10.31 -7.28
CA ILE A 15 3.31 -9.59 -7.19
C ILE A 15 2.24 -10.49 -6.57
N GLY A 16 2.17 -11.77 -6.99
CA GLY A 16 1.24 -12.75 -6.41
C GLY A 16 1.47 -12.96 -4.92
N TYR A 17 2.73 -13.12 -4.50
CA TYR A 17 3.10 -13.27 -3.09
C TYR A 17 2.68 -12.06 -2.25
N TRP A 18 2.94 -10.84 -2.73
CA TRP A 18 2.54 -9.61 -2.05
C TRP A 18 1.02 -9.47 -1.93
N LEU A 19 0.30 -9.83 -3.00
CA LEU A 19 -1.16 -9.83 -3.00
C LEU A 19 -1.74 -10.79 -1.95
N GLU A 20 -1.25 -12.03 -1.90
CA GLU A 20 -1.69 -13.01 -0.89
C GLU A 20 -1.37 -12.56 0.54
N SER A 21 -0.18 -12.01 0.74
CA SER A 21 0.26 -11.47 2.04
C SER A 21 -0.63 -10.31 2.50
N ALA A 22 -0.97 -9.40 1.59
CA ALA A 22 -1.88 -8.29 1.86
C ALA A 22 -3.29 -8.79 2.22
N SER A 23 -3.83 -9.77 1.48
CA SER A 23 -5.13 -10.35 1.78
C SER A 23 -5.20 -10.97 3.18
N ARG A 24 -4.20 -11.78 3.55
CA ARG A 24 -4.11 -12.36 4.91
C ARG A 24 -3.99 -11.28 5.98
N THR A 25 -3.29 -10.18 5.68
CA THR A 25 -3.14 -9.05 6.60
C THR A 25 -4.46 -8.31 6.79
N LEU A 26 -5.21 -8.06 5.71
CA LEU A 26 -6.55 -7.45 5.78
C LEU A 26 -7.51 -8.32 6.59
N GLU A 27 -7.54 -9.62 6.32
CA GLU A 27 -8.38 -10.57 7.06
C GLU A 27 -8.00 -10.59 8.55
N LYS A 28 -6.71 -10.66 8.89
CA LYS A 28 -6.25 -10.63 10.29
C LYS A 28 -6.58 -9.32 10.99
N ARG A 29 -6.48 -8.18 10.29
CA ARG A 29 -6.66 -6.86 10.88
C ARG A 29 -8.13 -6.51 11.06
N TYR A 30 -8.94 -6.80 10.06
CA TYR A 30 -10.31 -6.34 10.00
C TYR A 30 -11.32 -7.45 10.24
N GLY A 31 -10.98 -8.70 9.91
CA GLY A 31 -11.81 -9.88 10.17
C GLY A 31 -13.28 -9.65 9.79
N SER A 32 -14.19 -9.94 10.72
CA SER A 32 -15.63 -9.67 10.57
C SER A 32 -16.03 -8.22 10.84
N GLY A 33 -15.11 -7.36 11.31
CA GLY A 33 -15.37 -5.96 11.65
C GLY A 33 -15.46 -5.02 10.45
N VAL A 34 -15.03 -5.46 9.27
CA VAL A 34 -15.21 -4.72 8.01
C VAL A 34 -15.88 -5.65 6.99
N PRO A 35 -16.92 -5.21 6.28
CA PRO A 35 -17.56 -6.02 5.24
C PRO A 35 -16.55 -6.52 4.21
N VAL A 36 -16.72 -7.78 3.78
CA VAL A 36 -15.85 -8.42 2.78
C VAL A 36 -15.73 -7.57 1.50
N THR A 37 -16.81 -6.89 1.11
CA THR A 37 -16.80 -5.99 -0.05
C THR A 37 -15.82 -4.84 0.11
N LYS A 38 -15.75 -4.21 1.29
CA LYS A 38 -14.76 -3.16 1.56
C LYS A 38 -13.34 -3.72 1.62
N GLN A 39 -13.16 -4.94 2.13
CA GLN A 39 -11.85 -5.61 2.11
C GLN A 39 -11.38 -5.89 0.68
N ASP A 40 -12.28 -6.30 -0.21
CA ASP A 40 -11.96 -6.53 -1.63
C ASP A 40 -11.54 -5.22 -2.33
N VAL A 41 -12.21 -4.10 -2.02
CA VAL A 41 -11.86 -2.78 -2.56
C VAL A 41 -10.49 -2.33 -2.05
N LEU A 42 -10.20 -2.52 -0.75
CA LEU A 42 -8.87 -2.22 -0.18
C LEU A 42 -7.77 -3.06 -0.85
N LEU A 43 -8.04 -4.35 -1.10
CA LEU A 43 -7.12 -5.25 -1.77
C LEU A 43 -6.86 -4.82 -3.22
N ALA A 44 -7.91 -4.40 -3.93
CA ALA A 44 -7.80 -3.89 -5.30
C ALA A 44 -6.96 -2.60 -5.37
N HIS A 45 -7.18 -1.63 -4.47
CA HIS A 45 -6.39 -0.40 -4.42
C HIS A 45 -4.93 -0.62 -4.01
N TYR A 46 -4.69 -1.54 -3.06
CA TYR A 46 -3.34 -1.98 -2.73
C TYR A 46 -2.62 -2.52 -3.97
N LEU A 47 -3.26 -3.44 -4.71
CA LEU A 47 -2.68 -4.05 -5.90
C LEU A 47 -2.49 -3.03 -7.03
N TYR A 48 -3.44 -2.10 -7.20
CA TYR A 48 -3.31 -1.00 -8.13
C TYR A 48 -2.03 -0.21 -7.85
N GLY A 49 -1.83 0.24 -6.60
CA GLY A 49 -0.60 0.93 -6.20
C GLY A 49 0.65 0.08 -6.41
N LEU A 50 0.62 -1.20 -6.01
CA LEU A 50 1.74 -2.15 -6.18
C LEU A 50 2.20 -2.28 -7.63
N THR A 51 1.25 -2.29 -8.55
CA THR A 51 1.49 -2.52 -9.98
C THR A 51 1.62 -1.23 -10.78
N ALA A 52 1.17 -0.09 -10.28
CA ALA A 52 1.19 1.20 -10.98
C ALA A 52 2.59 1.60 -11.46
N VAL A 53 3.61 1.31 -10.65
CA VAL A 53 5.01 1.60 -11.00
C VAL A 53 5.56 0.62 -12.04
N VAL A 54 5.11 -0.65 -12.01
CA VAL A 54 5.52 -1.69 -12.97
C VAL A 54 4.91 -1.42 -14.34
N HIS A 55 3.65 -0.97 -14.34
CA HIS A 55 2.86 -0.68 -15.52
C HIS A 55 2.81 0.82 -15.86
N ALA A 56 3.78 1.60 -15.38
CA ALA A 56 3.78 3.07 -15.54
C ALA A 56 3.80 3.53 -17.01
N SER A 57 4.36 2.71 -17.89
CA SER A 57 4.44 2.97 -19.34
C SER A 57 3.30 2.33 -20.13
N ASP A 58 2.45 1.55 -19.48
CA ASP A 58 1.35 0.85 -20.14
C ASP A 58 0.13 1.74 -20.30
N ALA A 59 -0.71 1.41 -21.29
CA ALA A 59 -2.02 2.03 -21.39
C ALA A 59 -2.88 1.71 -20.14
N PRO A 60 -3.73 2.63 -19.66
CA PRO A 60 -4.56 2.39 -18.47
C PRO A 60 -5.41 1.12 -18.54
N ALA A 61 -5.93 0.78 -19.73
CA ALA A 61 -6.69 -0.45 -19.95
C ALA A 61 -5.85 -1.72 -19.77
N ALA A 62 -4.57 -1.69 -20.14
CA ALA A 62 -3.65 -2.82 -19.96
C ALA A 62 -3.30 -3.00 -18.48
N HIS A 63 -3.06 -1.91 -17.75
CA HIS A 63 -2.84 -1.95 -16.30
C HIS A 63 -4.07 -2.50 -15.56
N LEU A 64 -5.27 -2.01 -15.89
CA LEU A 64 -6.52 -2.52 -15.30
C LEU A 64 -6.71 -4.02 -15.59
N ALA A 65 -6.42 -4.47 -16.82
CA ALA A 65 -6.49 -5.87 -17.17
C ALA A 65 -5.51 -6.72 -16.33
N ALA A 66 -4.28 -6.24 -16.12
CA ALA A 66 -3.30 -6.91 -15.27
C ALA A 66 -3.78 -7.00 -13.80
N VAL A 67 -4.27 -5.89 -13.22
CA VAL A 67 -4.85 -5.86 -11.87
C VAL A 67 -5.98 -6.88 -11.75
N ARG A 68 -6.90 -6.91 -12.71
CA ARG A 68 -8.00 -7.91 -12.74
C ARG A 68 -7.45 -9.33 -12.77
N SER A 69 -6.49 -9.63 -13.64
CA SER A 69 -5.89 -10.97 -13.76
C SER A 69 -5.22 -11.45 -12.47
N TYR A 70 -4.59 -10.57 -11.71
CA TYR A 70 -4.00 -10.92 -10.41
C TYR A 70 -5.06 -11.15 -9.34
N LEU A 71 -6.09 -10.30 -9.24
CA LEU A 71 -7.18 -10.47 -8.27
C LEU A 71 -7.94 -11.79 -8.49
N LEU A 72 -8.16 -12.16 -9.76
CA LEU A 72 -8.84 -13.42 -10.12
C LEU A 72 -8.11 -14.68 -9.64
N ARG A 73 -6.83 -14.59 -9.27
CA ARG A 73 -6.10 -15.72 -8.68
C ARG A 73 -6.49 -15.99 -7.23
N LEU A 74 -7.07 -15.00 -6.56
CA LEU A 74 -7.30 -15.04 -5.11
C LEU A 74 -8.78 -14.94 -4.72
N ILE A 75 -9.58 -14.20 -5.48
CA ILE A 75 -11.01 -14.00 -5.20
C ILE A 75 -11.88 -14.32 -6.43
N PRO A 76 -13.13 -14.77 -6.23
CA PRO A 76 -14.06 -15.07 -7.32
C PRO A 76 -14.32 -13.86 -8.24
N GLU A 77 -14.54 -14.11 -9.52
CA GLU A 77 -14.73 -13.07 -10.55
C GLU A 77 -15.80 -12.03 -10.21
N GLU A 78 -16.92 -12.48 -9.66
CA GLU A 78 -18.02 -11.62 -9.24
C GLU A 78 -17.58 -10.59 -8.19
N ARG A 79 -16.70 -10.99 -7.26
CA ARG A 79 -16.14 -10.09 -6.24
C ARG A 79 -15.10 -9.16 -6.83
N VAL A 80 -14.28 -9.65 -7.77
CA VAL A 80 -13.32 -8.79 -8.50
C VAL A 80 -14.05 -7.67 -9.23
N THR A 81 -15.09 -8.02 -9.98
CA THR A 81 -15.87 -7.06 -10.76
C THR A 81 -16.48 -5.99 -9.86
N ARG A 82 -17.12 -6.42 -8.76
CA ARG A 82 -17.68 -5.49 -7.77
C ARG A 82 -16.63 -4.59 -7.13
N ALA A 83 -15.45 -5.13 -6.78
CA ALA A 83 -14.39 -4.34 -6.17
C ALA A 83 -13.80 -3.29 -7.12
N LEU A 84 -13.60 -3.64 -8.39
CA LEU A 84 -13.05 -2.73 -9.40
C LEU A 84 -14.04 -1.64 -9.84
N GLN A 85 -15.33 -1.84 -9.62
CA GLN A 85 -16.39 -0.87 -9.92
C GLN A 85 -16.84 -0.07 -8.68
N ALA A 86 -16.39 -0.45 -7.49
CA ALA A 86 -16.83 0.18 -6.26
C ALA A 86 -16.34 1.62 -6.17
N VAL A 87 -17.25 2.49 -5.75
CA VAL A 87 -16.94 3.87 -5.38
C VAL A 87 -17.34 4.03 -3.90
N PRO A 88 -16.48 4.59 -3.04
CA PRO A 88 -16.84 4.86 -1.65
C PRO A 88 -18.13 5.71 -1.59
N GLU A 89 -19.04 5.32 -0.71
CA GLU A 89 -20.27 6.09 -0.49
C GLU A 89 -19.95 7.49 0.04
N GLU A 90 -20.79 8.46 -0.30
CA GLU A 90 -20.67 9.81 0.22
C GLU A 90 -20.81 9.78 1.75
N GLY A 91 -19.76 10.22 2.46
CA GLY A 91 -19.68 10.15 3.92
C GLY A 91 -18.86 8.98 4.49
N ASP A 92 -18.46 7.99 3.69
CA ASP A 92 -17.55 6.93 4.12
C ASP A 92 -16.07 7.38 4.10
N THR A 93 -15.80 8.38 4.93
CA THR A 93 -14.47 8.98 5.08
C THR A 93 -13.43 7.99 5.58
N TRP A 94 -13.84 6.96 6.32
CA TRP A 94 -12.93 5.90 6.76
C TRP A 94 -12.42 5.10 5.56
N LEU A 95 -13.31 4.64 4.68
CA LEU A 95 -12.91 3.87 3.50
C LEU A 95 -12.06 4.72 2.57
N ALA A 96 -12.47 5.95 2.26
CA ALA A 96 -11.69 6.86 1.41
C ALA A 96 -10.24 7.04 1.92
N ASN A 97 -10.08 7.36 3.20
CA ASN A 97 -8.75 7.50 3.82
C ASN A 97 -7.96 6.18 3.86
N ALA A 98 -8.65 5.05 3.99
CA ALA A 98 -8.01 3.74 3.99
C ALA A 98 -7.48 3.39 2.58
N LEU A 99 -8.23 3.74 1.52
CA LEU A 99 -7.84 3.51 0.13
C LEU A 99 -6.55 4.25 -0.22
N ASP A 100 -6.47 5.55 0.07
CA ASP A 100 -5.25 6.34 -0.17
C ASP A 100 -4.03 5.73 0.52
N ARG A 101 -4.21 5.24 1.75
CA ARG A 101 -3.13 4.63 2.53
C ARG A 101 -2.69 3.29 1.95
N VAL A 102 -3.62 2.40 1.62
CA VAL A 102 -3.25 1.08 1.09
C VAL A 102 -2.65 1.18 -0.30
N GLU A 103 -3.12 2.11 -1.12
CA GLU A 103 -2.55 2.41 -2.42
C GLU A 103 -1.12 2.94 -2.29
N ALA A 104 -0.88 3.91 -1.39
CA ALA A 104 0.47 4.43 -1.13
C ALA A 104 1.43 3.34 -0.60
N ILE A 105 0.92 2.38 0.19
CA ILE A 105 1.72 1.24 0.67
C ILE A 105 2.04 0.29 -0.48
N GLY A 106 1.05 -0.02 -1.33
CA GLY A 106 1.25 -0.75 -2.57
C GLY A 106 2.33 -0.11 -3.42
N GLY A 107 2.22 1.18 -3.72
CA GLY A 107 3.20 1.93 -4.52
C GLY A 107 4.62 1.86 -3.98
N LYS A 108 4.80 2.04 -2.66
CA LYS A 108 6.11 1.89 -2.00
C LYS A 108 6.67 0.48 -2.19
N GLN A 109 5.85 -0.55 -2.05
CA GLN A 109 6.26 -1.93 -2.26
C GLN A 109 6.53 -2.24 -3.73
N GLY A 110 5.81 -1.60 -4.65
CA GLY A 110 6.06 -1.71 -6.09
C GLY A 110 7.40 -1.12 -6.47
N TYR A 111 7.75 0.06 -5.94
CA TYR A 111 9.07 0.66 -6.15
C TYR A 111 10.18 -0.24 -5.62
N VAL A 112 9.93 -0.85 -4.45
CA VAL A 112 10.80 -1.87 -3.91
C VAL A 112 10.90 -3.04 -4.89
N LEU A 113 9.80 -3.62 -5.39
CA LEU A 113 9.82 -4.71 -6.37
C LEU A 113 10.60 -4.39 -7.66
N LEU A 114 10.50 -3.17 -8.17
CA LEU A 114 11.30 -2.70 -9.30
C LEU A 114 12.77 -2.53 -8.95
N SER A 115 13.06 -2.03 -7.76
CA SER A 115 14.43 -1.89 -7.24
C SER A 115 15.03 -3.25 -6.84
N ARG A 116 14.17 -4.26 -6.58
CA ARG A 116 14.43 -5.64 -6.11
C ARG A 116 14.95 -6.60 -7.17
N GLY A 117 15.82 -6.07 -8.02
CA GLY A 117 17.10 -6.77 -8.13
C GLY A 117 17.76 -7.07 -6.77
N ALA A 118 17.42 -6.36 -5.66
CA ALA A 118 17.92 -6.58 -4.28
C ALA A 118 16.91 -6.34 -3.11
N ASP A 119 16.81 -7.36 -2.24
CA ASP A 119 16.37 -7.58 -0.83
C ASP A 119 15.57 -6.58 0.08
N VAL A 120 14.71 -7.13 1.00
CA VAL A 120 13.95 -6.55 2.18
C VAL A 120 12.38 -6.67 2.30
N VAL A 121 11.92 -7.45 3.28
CA VAL A 121 10.53 -7.46 3.77
C VAL A 121 10.12 -6.10 4.38
N ILE A 122 8.97 -5.52 4.01
CA ILE A 122 8.33 -4.41 4.76
C ILE A 122 6.93 -4.86 5.23
N PRO A 123 6.76 -5.17 6.53
CA PRO A 123 5.44 -5.32 7.11
C PRO A 123 4.77 -3.95 7.20
N PHE A 124 3.47 -3.90 6.89
CA PHE A 124 2.61 -2.73 7.06
C PHE A 124 2.84 -2.08 8.43
N SER A 125 3.64 -1.00 8.49
CA SER A 125 3.86 -0.25 9.73
C SER A 125 2.62 0.58 10.04
N SER A 126 1.88 0.14 11.05
CA SER A 126 0.81 0.92 11.67
C SER A 126 1.42 1.87 12.72
N ARG A 127 1.83 3.09 12.32
CA ARG A 127 2.35 4.10 13.28
C ARG A 127 1.24 4.99 13.87
N ASN A 128 0.03 4.48 14.05
CA ASN A 128 -1.09 5.28 14.56
C ASN A 128 -1.94 4.53 15.61
N ALA A 129 -1.34 3.60 16.36
CA ALA A 129 -2.00 2.95 17.49
C ALA A 129 -1.10 2.95 18.74
N SER A 130 -0.84 4.13 19.29
CA SER A 130 -0.64 4.28 20.73
C SER A 130 -0.64 5.75 21.16
N ALA A 131 -1.53 6.01 22.12
CA ALA A 131 -1.53 7.06 23.12
C ALA A 131 -1.77 8.52 22.66
N ALA A 132 -3.03 8.91 22.74
CA ALA A 132 -3.37 10.16 23.41
C ALA A 132 -2.80 10.14 24.84
N GLY A 133 -2.16 11.24 25.26
CA GLY A 133 -1.75 11.43 26.64
C GLY A 133 -0.64 12.46 26.82
N SER A 134 -1.07 13.69 27.17
CA SER A 134 -0.30 14.77 27.80
C SER A 134 0.32 15.82 26.88
N ALA A 135 -0.40 16.94 26.79
CA ALA A 135 0.13 18.26 26.49
C ALA A 135 1.10 18.72 27.59
N GLU A 136 2.16 19.43 27.23
CA GLU A 136 2.51 20.81 27.66
C GLU A 136 3.88 21.25 27.07
N PRO A 137 4.23 22.56 27.01
CA PRO A 137 4.36 23.27 25.73
C PRO A 137 5.76 23.82 25.39
N VAL A 138 5.88 24.24 24.12
CA VAL A 138 6.80 25.20 23.46
C VAL A 138 7.87 25.89 24.32
N VAL A 139 9.12 25.80 23.84
CA VAL A 139 10.09 26.92 23.87
C VAL A 139 10.60 27.14 22.45
N ILE A 140 10.20 28.26 21.86
CA ILE A 140 10.75 28.81 20.62
C ILE A 140 11.96 29.64 21.05
N GLU A 141 13.17 29.14 20.81
CA GLU A 141 14.37 29.96 20.94
C GLU A 141 14.52 30.81 19.68
N ARG A 142 14.33 32.13 19.85
CA ARG A 142 14.48 33.15 18.83
C ARG A 142 15.96 33.48 18.63
N ASP A 143 16.37 33.46 17.37
CA ASP A 143 17.61 34.05 16.87
C ASP A 143 17.71 35.55 17.27
N PRO A 144 18.80 36.03 17.89
CA PRO A 144 19.02 37.45 18.10
C PRO A 144 19.76 38.11 16.91
N PRO A 145 19.28 39.26 16.38
CA PRO A 145 19.95 39.97 15.30
C PRO A 145 20.94 41.04 15.82
N LYS A 146 21.78 41.51 14.88
CA LYS A 146 22.67 42.71 14.88
C LYS A 146 24.02 42.52 15.57
N GLU A 147 25.15 43.01 15.08
CA GLU A 147 25.40 44.20 14.25
C GLU A 147 26.85 44.15 13.71
N ALA A 148 27.08 44.55 12.45
CA ALA A 148 28.37 45.09 12.00
C ALA A 148 28.16 45.91 10.72
N PHE A 149 27.79 47.18 10.89
CA PHE A 149 28.07 48.23 9.90
C PHE A 149 29.33 48.98 10.33
N SER A 150 30.18 49.26 9.36
CA SER A 150 31.54 49.80 9.42
C SER A 150 31.71 51.17 10.06
N GLN A 151 32.91 51.44 10.57
CA GLN A 151 33.78 52.55 10.16
C GLN A 151 35.25 52.13 10.23
#